data_AF-A0A432FCD3-F1
#
_entry.id   AF-A0A432FCD3-F1
#
_cell.length_a   1.000
_cell.length_b   1.000
_cell.length_c   1.000
_cell.angle_alpha   90.00
_cell.angle_beta   90.00
_cell.angle_gamma   90.00
#
_symmetry.space_group_name_H-M   'P 1'
#
loop_
_entity.id
_entity.type
_entity.pdbx_description
1 polymer ?
#
loop_
_entity_poly.entity_id
_entity_poly.type
_entity_poly.pdbx_seq_one_letter_code
_entity_poly.pdbx_strand_id
1 'polypeptide(L)'
;MDINIEEIFKEFMEETFKKFMSEQERMFISEADFQFNFGTYLNKNNESLKIKEVIFEYAVRKDKKNEYIDLVIKDKNNKYFGIELKYNTKEEKINFDGREFVLKNQEAQDMTRVS
;
A
#
# COMPACT_ATOMS: atom_id res chain seq x y z
N MET A 1 22.28 8.55 22.17
CA MET A 1 22.06 8.88 20.74
C MET A 1 20.79 8.14 20.38
N ASP A 2 19.65 8.82 20.45
CA ASP A 2 18.37 8.17 20.19
C ASP A 2 18.26 7.94 18.70
N ILE A 3 18.22 6.66 18.32
CA ILE A 3 18.03 6.25 16.94
C ILE A 3 16.56 6.57 16.60
N ASN A 4 16.34 7.42 15.59
CA ASN A 4 15.00 7.75 15.12
C ASN A 4 14.42 6.57 14.33
N ILE A 5 13.69 5.69 15.03
CA ILE A 5 13.12 4.47 14.46
C ILE A 5 12.12 4.79 13.33
N GLU A 6 11.41 5.92 13.40
CA GLU A 6 10.45 6.32 12.37
C GLU A 6 11.14 6.68 11.05
N GLU A 7 12.27 7.38 11.14
CA GLU A 7 13.05 7.79 9.99
C GLU A 7 13.70 6.60 9.29
N ILE A 8 14.24 5.64 10.07
CA ILE A 8 14.75 4.37 9.54
C ILE A 8 13.64 3.58 8.85
N PHE A 9 12.45 3.49 9.47
CA PHE A 9 11.33 2.79 8.87
C PHE A 9 10.89 3.45 7.57
N LYS A 10 10.89 4.78 7.51
CA LYS A 10 10.54 5.53 6.31
C LYS A 10 11.53 5.28 5.17
N GLU A 11 12.83 5.43 5.42
CA GLU A 11 13.88 5.17 4.41
C GLU A 11 13.77 3.74 3.86
N PHE A 12 13.62 2.78 4.77
CA PHE A 12 13.43 1.38 4.43
C PHE A 12 12.20 1.14 3.54
N MET A 13 11.06 1.77 3.87
CA MET A 13 9.84 1.64 3.09
C MET A 13 9.97 2.29 1.71
N GLU A 14 10.68 3.43 1.61
CA GLU A 14 10.95 4.07 0.32
C GLU A 14 11.81 3.19 -0.60
N GLU A 15 12.88 2.57 -0.08
CA GLU A 15 13.70 1.64 -0.84
C GLU A 15 12.91 0.40 -1.28
N THR A 16 12.14 -0.17 -0.36
CA THR A 16 11.30 -1.34 -0.62
C THR A 16 10.25 -1.05 -1.68
N PHE A 17 9.61 0.12 -1.62
CA PHE A 17 8.64 0.56 -2.62
C PHE A 17 9.29 0.75 -4.00
N LYS A 18 10.45 1.42 -4.08
CA LYS A 18 11.19 1.58 -5.35
C LYS A 18 11.55 0.24 -5.98
N LYS A 19 12.06 -0.69 -5.16
CA LYS A 19 12.40 -2.03 -5.62
C LYS A 19 11.16 -2.77 -6.12
N PHE A 20 10.10 -2.81 -5.33
CA PHE A 20 8.82 -3.40 -5.72
C PHE A 20 8.35 -2.87 -7.07
N MET A 21 8.27 -1.54 -7.23
CA MET A 21 7.81 -0.90 -8.47
C MET A 21 8.71 -1.22 -9.68
N SER A 22 10.03 -1.32 -9.47
CA SER A 22 10.97 -1.66 -10.55
C SER A 22 10.85 -3.10 -11.06
N GLU A 23 10.31 -4.00 -10.23
CA GLU A 23 10.11 -5.41 -10.56
C GLU A 23 8.73 -5.68 -11.18
N GLN A 24 7.84 -4.68 -11.27
CA GLN A 24 6.51 -4.86 -11.84
C GLN A 24 6.55 -4.72 -13.36
N GLU A 25 6.15 -5.79 -14.06
CA GLU A 25 6.01 -5.78 -15.53
C GLU A 25 4.63 -5.28 -16.00
N ARG A 26 3.67 -5.10 -15.08
CA ARG A 26 2.29 -4.72 -15.39
C ARG A 26 1.85 -3.47 -14.64
N MET A 27 0.91 -2.75 -15.23
CA MET A 27 0.16 -1.70 -14.52
C MET A 27 -0.81 -2.34 -13.52
N PHE A 28 -1.02 -1.64 -12.40
CA PHE A 28 -2.06 -1.96 -11.43
C PHE A 28 -3.40 -1.41 -11.92
N ILE A 29 -4.44 -2.24 -11.84
CA ILE A 29 -5.77 -1.88 -12.39
C ILE A 29 -6.70 -1.27 -11.34
N SER A 30 -6.35 -1.34 -10.05
CA SER A 30 -7.07 -0.73 -8.94
C SER A 30 -6.16 -0.58 -7.72
N GLU A 31 -6.60 0.20 -6.74
CA GLU A 31 -5.93 0.33 -5.44
C GLU A 31 -5.88 -0.99 -4.69
N ALA A 32 -6.96 -1.79 -4.72
CA ALA A 32 -6.98 -3.12 -4.11
C ALA A 32 -6.00 -4.09 -4.80
N ASP A 33 -5.85 -4.01 -6.13
CA ASP A 33 -4.84 -4.78 -6.86
C ASP A 33 -3.43 -4.36 -6.41
N PHE A 34 -3.16 -3.06 -6.32
CA PHE A 34 -1.89 -2.57 -5.81
C PHE A 34 -1.62 -3.03 -4.37
N GLN A 35 -2.57 -2.82 -3.46
CA GLN A 35 -2.50 -3.22 -2.06
C GLN A 35 -2.17 -4.70 -1.94
N PHE A 36 -2.89 -5.57 -2.67
CA PHE A 36 -2.66 -7.00 -2.67
C PHE A 36 -1.25 -7.36 -3.15
N ASN A 37 -0.79 -6.79 -4.26
CA ASN A 37 0.52 -7.11 -4.82
C ASN A 37 1.66 -6.58 -3.94
N PHE A 38 1.55 -5.36 -3.42
CA PHE A 38 2.56 -4.77 -2.54
C PHE A 38 2.61 -5.48 -1.19
N GLY A 39 1.47 -5.75 -0.56
CA GLY A 39 1.43 -6.51 0.69
C GLY A 39 1.98 -7.93 0.51
N THR A 40 1.70 -8.59 -0.61
CA THR A 40 2.27 -9.90 -0.94
C THR A 40 3.78 -9.83 -1.12
N TYR A 41 4.28 -8.78 -1.79
CA TYR A 41 5.71 -8.55 -1.94
C TYR A 41 6.42 -8.41 -0.58
N LEU A 42 5.87 -7.60 0.31
CA LEU A 42 6.38 -7.42 1.67
C LEU A 42 6.41 -8.75 2.43
N ASN A 43 5.36 -9.56 2.30
CA ASN A 43 5.27 -10.85 3.00
C ASN A 43 6.25 -11.89 2.41
N LYS A 44 6.45 -11.93 1.09
CA LYS A 44 7.43 -12.80 0.43
C LYS A 44 8.88 -12.47 0.79
N ASN A 45 9.16 -11.19 1.02
CA ASN A 45 10.50 -10.70 1.37
C ASN A 45 10.67 -10.52 2.89
N ASN A 46 9.76 -11.07 3.70
CA ASN A 46 9.67 -10.82 5.14
C ASN A 46 10.99 -11.04 5.91
N GLU A 47 11.78 -12.06 5.55
CA GLU A 47 13.07 -12.33 6.21
C GLU A 47 14.09 -11.23 5.96
N SER A 48 14.29 -10.84 4.70
CA SER A 48 15.18 -9.73 4.32
C SER A 48 14.71 -8.40 4.89
N LEU A 49 13.40 -8.24 5.00
CA LEU A 49 12.72 -7.05 5.50
C LEU A 49 12.55 -7.04 7.03
N LYS A 50 12.98 -8.11 7.74
CA LYS A 50 12.77 -8.32 9.18
C LYS A 50 11.31 -8.18 9.64
N ILE A 51 10.38 -8.41 8.73
CA ILE A 51 8.93 -8.43 8.95
C ILE A 51 8.56 -9.79 9.54
N LYS A 52 7.68 -9.80 10.53
CA LYS A 52 7.07 -11.02 11.07
C LYS A 52 5.79 -11.36 10.33
N GLU A 53 4.98 -10.34 10.07
CA GLU A 53 3.65 -10.50 9.49
C GLU A 53 3.22 -9.23 8.76
N VAL A 54 2.49 -9.40 7.66
CA VAL A 54 1.78 -8.34 6.94
C VAL A 54 0.29 -8.63 7.04
N ILE A 55 -0.47 -7.69 7.60
CA ILE A 55 -1.91 -7.82 7.81
C ILE A 55 -2.61 -6.85 6.87
N PHE A 56 -3.58 -7.34 6.11
CA PHE A 56 -4.39 -6.54 5.19
C PHE A 56 -5.65 -6.07 5.89
N GLU A 57 -6.12 -4.87 5.53
CA GLU A 57 -7.40 -4.32 6.01
C GLU A 57 -7.55 -4.47 7.53
N TYR A 58 -6.54 -4.00 8.27
CA TYR A 58 -6.50 -4.18 9.71
C TYR A 58 -7.53 -3.28 10.39
N ALA A 59 -8.57 -3.89 10.96
CA ALA A 59 -9.63 -3.18 11.65
C ALA A 59 -9.15 -2.59 12.98
N VAL A 60 -9.27 -1.27 13.11
CA VAL A 60 -8.99 -0.51 14.32
C VAL A 60 -10.29 0.09 14.83
N ARG A 61 -10.59 -0.14 16.11
CA ARG A 61 -11.78 0.44 16.73
C ARG A 61 -11.47 1.83 17.25
N LYS A 62 -12.10 2.85 16.68
CA LYS A 62 -11.97 4.24 17.11
C LYS A 62 -13.35 4.88 17.23
N ASP A 63 -13.65 5.45 18.39
CA ASP A 63 -14.90 6.20 18.64
C ASP A 63 -16.20 5.50 18.18
N LYS A 64 -16.31 4.20 18.48
CA LYS A 64 -17.44 3.32 18.11
C LYS A 64 -17.61 3.05 16.60
N LYS A 65 -16.66 3.45 15.77
CA LYS A 65 -16.58 3.07 14.35
C LYS A 65 -15.37 2.15 14.12
N ASN A 66 -15.47 1.33 13.08
CA ASN A 66 -14.33 0.57 12.58
C ASN A 66 -13.65 1.42 11.51
N GLU A 67 -12.37 1.74 11.74
CA GLU A 67 -11.47 2.25 10.71
C GLU A 67 -10.61 1.07 10.23
N TYR A 68 -10.18 1.08 8.98
CA TYR A 68 -9.35 0.03 8.41
C TYR A 68 -8.05 0.67 7.95
N ILE A 69 -6.92 0.08 8.34
CA ILE A 69 -5.60 0.43 7.80
C ILE A 69 -5.31 -0.54 6.66
N ASP A 70 -4.92 -0.03 5.49
CA ASP A 70 -4.71 -0.86 4.29
C ASP A 70 -3.74 -2.01 4.54
N LEU A 71 -2.57 -1.70 5.09
CA LEU A 71 -1.55 -2.68 5.45
C LEU A 71 -0.98 -2.36 6.84
N VAL A 72 -0.81 -3.40 7.65
CA VAL A 72 -0.09 -3.31 8.91
C VAL A 72 1.08 -4.27 8.89
N ILE A 73 2.29 -3.72 9.06
CA ILE A 73 3.50 -4.51 9.25
C ILE A 73 3.69 -4.73 10.74
N LYS A 74 3.86 -5.99 11.12
CA LYS A 74 4.36 -6.37 12.43
C LYS A 74 5.81 -6.80 12.30
N ASP A 75 6.71 -6.14 13.01
CA ASP A 75 8.12 -6.54 13.05
C ASP A 75 8.36 -7.72 14.01
N LYS A 76 9.58 -8.26 14.02
CA LYS A 76 9.97 -9.36 14.93
C LYS A 76 9.95 -8.96 16.42
N ASN A 77 9.97 -7.67 16.73
CA ASN A 77 9.87 -7.13 18.09
C ASN A 77 8.41 -6.85 18.52
N ASN A 78 7.43 -7.23 17.69
CA ASN A 78 5.99 -6.96 17.87
C ASN A 78 5.63 -5.46 17.83
N LYS A 79 6.44 -4.63 17.18
CA LYS A 79 6.04 -3.27 16.84
C LYS A 79 5.17 -3.29 15.59
N TYR A 80 4.15 -2.44 15.59
CA TYR A 80 3.19 -2.29 14.51
C TYR A 80 3.46 -1.00 13.74
N PHE A 81 3.46 -1.09 12.42
CA PHE A 81 3.57 0.04 11.51
C PHE A 81 2.40 -0.01 10.54
N GLY A 82 1.52 0.99 10.62
CA GLY A 82 0.44 1.17 9.66
C GLY A 82 0.96 1.82 8.40
N ILE A 83 0.54 1.30 7.26
CA ILE A 83 0.81 1.84 5.93
C ILE A 83 -0.55 2.15 5.31
N GLU A 84 -0.76 3.44 5.04
CA GLU A 84 -1.89 3.93 4.27
C GLU A 84 -1.44 4.13 2.82
N LEU A 85 -2.16 3.52 1.89
CA LEU A 85 -1.94 3.67 0.47
C LEU A 85 -2.81 4.82 -0.03
N LYS A 86 -2.24 5.67 -0.88
CA LYS A 86 -2.99 6.78 -1.48
C LYS A 86 -2.73 6.79 -2.98
N TYR A 87 -3.73 6.38 -3.74
CA TYR A 87 -3.71 6.52 -5.20
C TYR A 87 -4.11 7.93 -5.62
N ASN A 88 -3.18 8.67 -6.21
CA ASN A 88 -3.52 9.91 -6.91
C ASN A 88 -4.11 9.56 -8.27
N THR A 89 -5.43 9.69 -8.41
CA THR A 89 -6.11 9.60 -9.70
C THR A 89 -5.89 10.91 -10.47
N LYS A 90 -4.93 10.90 -11.39
CA LYS A 90 -4.78 11.97 -12.38
C LYS A 90 -5.48 11.53 -13.67
N GLU A 91 -6.38 12.36 -14.20
CA GLU A 91 -6.90 12.15 -15.56
C GLU A 91 -5.72 12.22 -16.53
N GLU A 92 -5.38 11.08 -17.14
CA GLU A 92 -4.27 11.00 -18.08
C GLU A 92 -4.64 10.05 -19.23
N LYS A 93 -4.33 10.49 -20.46
CA LYS A 93 -4.41 9.65 -21.66
C LYS A 93 -3.01 9.09 -21.90
N ILE A 94 -2.84 7.79 -21.70
CA ILE A 94 -1.54 7.13 -21.81
C ILE A 94 -1.59 6.15 -22.98
N ASN A 95 -0.63 6.25 -23.90
CA ASN A 95 -0.38 5.21 -24.89
C ASN A 95 0.70 4.27 -24.35
N PHE A 96 0.34 3.04 -24.04
CA PHE A 96 1.27 2.01 -23.56
C PHE A 96 1.10 0.74 -24.41
N ASP A 97 2.22 0.23 -24.95
CA ASP A 97 2.24 -0.97 -25.81
C ASP A 97 1.24 -0.93 -27.00
N GLY A 98 1.16 0.23 -27.67
CA GLY A 98 0.25 0.43 -28.81
C GLY A 98 -1.24 0.48 -28.45
N ARG A 99 -1.59 0.46 -27.16
CA ARG A 99 -2.96 0.58 -26.66
C ARG A 99 -3.17 1.96 -26.02
N GLU A 100 -4.28 2.60 -26.36
CA GLU A 100 -4.69 3.84 -25.72
C GLU A 100 -5.46 3.53 -24.44
N PHE A 101 -4.91 3.98 -23.31
CA PHE A 101 -5.55 3.93 -22.00
C PHE A 101 -6.12 5.31 -21.69
N VAL A 102 -7.45 5.41 -21.70
CA VAL A 102 -8.14 6.58 -21.17
C VAL A 102 -8.47 6.29 -19.71
N LEU A 103 -7.67 6.86 -18.80
CA LEU A 103 -8.01 6.88 -17.38
C LEU A 103 -9.17 7.88 -17.23
N LYS A 104 -10.40 7.41 -17.46
CA LYS A 104 -11.59 8.16 -17.08
C LYS A 104 -11.51 8.39 -15.57
N ASN A 105 -12.01 9.52 -15.13
CA ASN A 105 -12.29 9.87 -13.74
C ASN A 105 -13.25 8.84 -13.11
N GLN A 106 -12.80 7.59 -12.98
CA GLN A 106 -13.48 6.49 -12.30
C GLN A 106 -13.25 6.81 -10.84
N GLU A 107 -14.07 7.74 -10.33
CA GLU A 107 -14.29 7.90 -8.92
C GLU A 107 -14.38 6.49 -8.34
N ALA A 108 -13.48 6.15 -7.42
CA ALA A 108 -13.78 5.06 -6.49
C ALA A 108 -15.13 5.44 -5.90
N GLN A 109 -16.17 4.66 -6.23
CA GLN A 109 -17.52 4.98 -5.81
C GLN A 109 -17.49 5.01 -4.28
N ASP A 110 -17.60 6.22 -3.73
CA ASP A 110 -17.67 6.41 -2.29
C ASP A 110 -18.96 5.73 -1.80
N MET A 111 -18.79 4.50 -1.30
CA MET A 111 -19.87 3.70 -0.73
C MET A 111 -20.41 4.30 0.59
N THR A 112 -19.98 5.49 1.02
CA THR A 112 -20.55 6.16 2.20
C THR A 112 -21.86 6.91 1.96
N ARG A 113 -22.43 6.91 0.75
CA ARG A 113 -23.81 7.37 0.52
C ARG A 113 -24.80 6.22 0.56
N VAL A 114 -25.26 5.92 1.78
CA VAL A 114 -26.59 5.31 2.00
C VAL A 114 -27.54 6.46 2.33
N SER A 115 -28.55 6.64 1.49
CA SER A 115 -29.73 7.47 1.71
C SER A 115 -30.49 7.08 2.97
#